data_AF-A0AB34JZ20-F1
#
_entry.id   AF-A0AB34JZ20-F1
#
_cell.length_a   1.000
_cell.length_b   1.000
_cell.length_c   1.000
_cell.angle_alpha   90.00
_cell.angle_beta   90.00
_cell.angle_gamma   90.00
#
_symmetry.space_group_name_H-M   'P 1'
#
loop_
_entity.id
_entity.type
_entity.pdbx_description
1 polymer ?
#
loop_
_entity_poly.entity_id
_entity_poly.type
_entity_poly.pdbx_seq_one_letter_code
_entity_poly.pdbx_strand_id
1 'polypeptide(L)'
;MPSLRPGDGVAAPPIAHLAVDEAGDEELASPASRSLRWLSRCRGPRLHRLSGEEHEGLEATANRQRSLRQVCRLCAAASSLIIAGVTLISYGLSPSEARRPGPSIPPPPPPHPPPPLHPPPPYPPPVHSTPMPPPSVCAYRTSLMTNLHAFYPPRWCKALGANATLCALAYVGFESDGITRCTAAACSVLQRCAVNATTGCVLSRELTFCALPPSAPRPPATPPFPPAPLPALVPSVPIEQILHDRFMLGRPSNSLRDAGVLVHMLDGLEKSLEQPWLPCPSEKWCYAFSDRMSFSLINARLPFYFGLKYSVGFLASPEKADLLCSWFTDYGTMDKTCDPPGVRDDCLPGCWVGAPNWCSGLPSSPVWDCAWPPELTKQMLENDLNRLGRGRRLGAAYNELILSWHSLVRDLPDSIEAVVFSEWGSEDLARRAHRRFVEAFPYSSAPLLFMDLANTDKVFSVVH
;
A
#
# COMPACT_ATOMS: atom_id res chain seq x y z
N MET A 1 -21.89 22.76 75.28
CA MET A 1 -20.70 22.06 75.82
C MET A 1 -20.50 20.77 75.03
N PRO A 2 -19.28 20.32 74.70
CA PRO A 2 -18.01 21.01 74.35
C PRO A 2 -17.66 20.79 72.85
N SER A 3 -17.02 21.75 72.16
CA SER A 3 -15.58 21.89 71.96
C SER A 3 -14.87 20.63 71.43
N LEU A 4 -14.51 20.63 70.15
CA LEU A 4 -13.39 19.85 69.63
C LEU A 4 -12.40 20.80 68.97
N ARG A 5 -11.17 20.73 69.51
CA ARG A 5 -9.98 21.48 69.11
C ARG A 5 -9.34 20.88 67.86
N PRO A 6 -8.53 21.67 67.13
CA PRO A 6 -7.69 21.19 66.05
C PRO A 6 -6.32 20.70 66.59
N GLY A 7 -5.75 19.70 65.94
CA GLY A 7 -4.38 19.24 66.18
C GLY A 7 -4.25 17.75 65.92
N ASP A 8 -3.67 17.37 64.78
CA ASP A 8 -2.34 16.75 64.76
C ASP A 8 -1.93 16.49 63.31
N GLY A 9 -0.83 17.13 62.93
CA GLY A 9 -0.19 16.97 61.64
C GLY A 9 0.57 15.64 61.58
N VAL A 10 0.37 14.91 60.49
CA VAL A 10 1.27 13.83 60.09
C VAL A 10 2.05 14.32 58.89
N ALA A 11 3.36 14.43 59.08
CA ALA A 11 4.33 14.81 58.07
C ALA A 11 4.38 13.75 56.96
N ALA A 12 4.27 14.20 55.71
CA ALA A 12 4.59 13.40 54.53
C ALA A 12 6.12 13.34 54.34
N PRO A 13 6.69 12.20 53.89
CA PRO A 13 8.11 12.10 53.57
C PRO A 13 8.44 12.88 52.28
N PRO A 14 9.70 13.33 52.11
CA PRO A 14 10.10 14.15 50.98
C PRO A 14 10.11 13.35 49.66
N ILE A 15 9.48 13.93 48.65
CA ILE A 15 9.58 13.50 47.25
C ILE A 15 10.98 13.89 46.76
N ALA A 16 11.78 12.91 46.39
CA ALA A 16 13.04 13.13 45.69
C ALA A 16 12.74 13.65 44.27
N HIS A 17 13.17 14.87 43.99
CA HIS A 17 13.27 15.40 42.63
C HIS A 17 14.37 14.64 41.88
N LEU A 18 13.98 13.79 40.94
CA LEU A 18 14.88 13.35 39.89
C LEU A 18 14.98 14.47 38.85
N ALA A 19 16.21 14.99 38.70
CA ALA A 19 16.59 15.90 37.64
C ALA A 19 16.37 15.20 36.29
N VAL A 20 15.62 15.86 35.41
CA VAL A 20 15.50 15.54 34.00
C VAL A 20 16.70 16.20 33.33
N ASP A 21 17.68 15.41 32.92
CA ASP A 21 18.73 15.87 32.01
C ASP A 21 18.11 16.09 30.63
N GLU A 22 18.20 17.32 30.14
CA GLU A 22 17.87 17.71 28.77
C GLU A 22 18.81 16.98 27.80
N ALA A 23 18.27 16.01 27.05
CA ALA A 23 18.93 15.48 25.86
C ALA A 23 18.58 16.40 24.69
N GLY A 24 19.60 17.16 24.24
CA GLY A 24 19.50 18.09 23.13
C GLY A 24 19.29 17.41 21.77
N ASP A 25 18.73 18.21 20.87
CA ASP A 25 18.45 17.92 19.47
C ASP A 25 19.66 17.33 18.72
N GLU A 26 19.51 16.10 18.21
CA GLU A 26 20.40 15.54 17.17
C GLU A 26 19.68 15.52 15.81
N GLU A 27 20.13 16.43 14.95
CA GLU A 27 19.76 16.61 13.55
C GLU A 27 20.23 15.41 12.69
N LEU A 28 19.37 14.95 11.77
CA LEU A 28 19.58 13.78 10.91
C LEU A 28 20.80 13.91 9.99
N ALA A 29 21.82 13.07 10.21
CA ALA A 29 22.91 12.87 9.25
C ALA A 29 23.13 11.39 8.89
N SER A 30 23.37 11.12 7.60
CA SER A 30 23.47 9.78 7.01
C SER A 30 24.68 8.96 7.50
N PRO A 31 24.65 7.61 7.39
CA PRO A 31 25.67 6.72 7.96
C PRO A 31 27.11 6.99 7.49
N ALA A 32 27.31 7.43 6.25
CA ALA A 32 28.64 7.75 5.71
C ALA A 32 29.29 8.98 6.38
N SER A 33 28.47 9.91 6.87
CA SER A 33 28.94 11.12 7.55
C SER A 33 29.35 10.89 9.02
N ARG A 34 28.92 9.78 9.63
CA ARG A 34 29.29 9.38 11.00
C ARG A 34 30.73 8.85 11.07
N SER A 35 31.14 8.04 10.08
CA SER A 35 32.50 7.47 10.03
C SER A 35 33.60 8.53 9.84
N LEU A 36 33.33 9.56 9.03
CA LEU A 36 34.29 10.66 8.79
C LEU A 36 34.37 11.63 9.96
N ARG A 37 33.25 11.91 10.65
CA ARG A 37 33.27 12.73 11.88
C ARG A 37 33.99 12.03 13.03
N TRP A 38 33.85 10.71 13.17
CA TRP A 38 34.58 9.96 14.20
C TRP A 38 36.10 9.99 14.00
N LEU A 39 36.58 9.90 12.75
CA LEU A 39 38.00 10.02 12.41
C LEU A 39 38.57 11.43 12.70
N SER A 40 37.76 12.49 12.55
CA SER A 40 38.19 13.85 12.89
C SER A 40 38.38 14.09 14.39
N ARG A 41 37.64 13.38 15.26
CA ARG A 41 37.79 13.45 16.73
C ARG A 41 39.03 12.73 17.26
N CYS A 42 39.70 11.93 16.44
CA CYS A 42 40.98 11.29 16.78
C CYS A 42 42.21 12.21 16.64
N ARG A 43 42.05 13.45 16.13
CA ARG A 43 43.09 14.48 16.20
C ARG A 43 42.97 15.22 17.53
N GLY A 44 43.75 14.80 18.51
CA GLY A 44 43.78 15.43 19.84
C GLY A 44 44.17 16.92 19.80
N PRO A 45 43.76 17.72 20.80
CA PRO A 45 44.07 19.14 20.84
C PRO A 45 45.58 19.39 21.08
N ARG A 46 46.12 20.46 20.48
CA ARG A 46 47.46 20.97 20.82
C ARG A 46 47.43 21.50 22.25
N LEU A 47 48.17 20.86 23.15
CA LEU A 47 48.37 21.31 24.52
C LEU A 47 49.20 22.61 24.52
N HIS A 48 48.58 23.71 24.95
CA HIS A 48 49.31 24.87 25.46
C HIS A 48 49.84 24.56 26.86
N ARG A 49 51.10 24.96 27.09
CA ARG A 49 51.87 24.75 28.31
C ARG A 49 51.23 25.52 29.47
N LEU A 50 50.62 24.81 30.42
CA LEU A 50 50.26 25.35 31.74
C LEU A 50 51.26 24.82 32.77
N SER A 51 51.77 25.75 33.57
CA SER A 51 52.66 25.52 34.71
C SER A 51 51.84 25.47 36.01
N GLY A 52 52.20 24.56 36.91
CA GLY A 52 51.86 24.65 38.33
C GLY A 52 50.82 23.63 38.82
N GLU A 53 51.30 22.71 39.66
CA GLU A 53 50.60 22.01 40.74
C GLU A 53 49.26 21.30 40.44
N GLU A 54 49.34 19.97 40.24
CA GLU A 54 48.41 18.97 40.78
C GLU A 54 48.90 17.58 40.38
N HIS A 55 49.50 16.83 41.31
CA HIS A 55 50.28 15.63 40.99
C HIS A 55 49.58 14.28 41.21
N GLU A 56 48.26 14.25 41.48
CA GLU A 56 47.52 12.98 41.71
C GLU A 56 46.40 12.66 40.69
N GLY A 57 46.09 13.56 39.74
CA GLY A 57 45.09 13.30 38.68
C GLY A 57 45.64 12.78 37.33
N LEU A 58 46.96 12.69 37.19
CA LEU A 58 47.61 12.46 35.89
C LEU A 58 47.69 10.99 35.46
N GLU A 59 47.77 10.03 36.39
CA GLU A 59 47.86 8.60 36.03
C GLU A 59 46.54 8.03 35.51
N ALA A 60 45.40 8.41 36.09
CA ALA A 60 44.08 8.00 35.62
C ALA A 60 43.78 8.54 34.20
N THR A 61 44.20 9.79 33.95
CA THR A 61 44.04 10.44 32.64
C THR A 61 44.98 9.84 31.58
N ALA A 62 46.20 9.48 31.96
CA ALA A 62 47.16 8.79 31.08
C ALA A 62 46.71 7.36 30.72
N ASN A 63 46.13 6.62 31.66
CA ASN A 63 45.58 5.28 31.40
C ASN A 63 44.33 5.34 30.50
N ARG A 64 43.47 6.34 30.69
CA ARG A 64 42.30 6.57 29.81
C ARG A 64 42.72 6.94 28.38
N GLN A 65 43.75 7.77 28.23
CA GLN A 65 44.30 8.10 26.91
C GLN A 65 45.04 6.91 26.24
N ARG A 66 45.70 6.04 27.00
CA ARG A 66 46.29 4.80 26.46
C ARG A 66 45.23 3.83 25.95
N SER A 67 44.14 3.66 26.69
CA SER A 67 42.99 2.83 26.28
C SER A 67 42.35 3.35 24.97
N LEU A 68 42.08 4.66 24.88
CA LEU A 68 41.55 5.30 23.66
C LEU A 68 42.49 5.14 22.46
N ARG A 69 43.81 5.27 22.65
CA ARG A 69 44.79 5.05 21.57
C ARG A 69 44.84 3.59 21.12
N GLN A 70 44.67 2.62 22.01
CA GLN A 70 44.58 1.20 21.66
C GLN A 70 43.31 0.89 20.86
N VAL A 71 42.16 1.43 21.28
CA VAL A 71 40.90 1.28 20.54
C VAL A 71 41.00 1.89 19.14
N CYS A 72 41.57 3.09 19.01
CA CYS A 72 41.77 3.72 17.69
C CYS A 72 42.74 2.94 16.79
N ARG A 73 43.78 2.29 17.35
CA ARG A 73 44.70 1.44 16.59
C ARG A 73 44.01 0.16 16.10
N LEU A 74 43.18 -0.46 16.93
CA LEU A 74 42.41 -1.65 16.56
C LEU A 74 41.37 -1.35 15.47
N CYS A 75 40.67 -0.22 15.58
CA CYS A 75 39.72 0.22 14.54
C CYS A 75 40.43 0.56 13.22
N ALA A 76 41.58 1.24 13.26
CA ALA A 76 42.35 1.55 12.05
C ALA A 76 42.93 0.30 11.37
N ALA A 77 43.34 -0.71 12.15
CA ALA A 77 43.78 -2.00 11.64
C ALA A 77 42.61 -2.79 11.00
N ALA A 78 41.43 -2.78 11.64
CA ALA A 78 40.23 -3.41 11.10
C ALA A 78 39.76 -2.75 9.80
N SER A 79 39.76 -1.42 9.71
CA SER A 79 39.43 -0.71 8.46
C SER A 79 40.43 -1.00 7.35
N SER A 80 41.73 -1.08 7.66
CA SER A 80 42.77 -1.45 6.67
C SER A 80 42.61 -2.89 6.17
N LEU A 81 42.21 -3.83 7.03
CA LEU A 81 41.94 -5.22 6.64
C LEU A 81 40.70 -5.36 5.75
N ILE A 82 39.65 -4.57 6.00
CA ILE A 82 38.45 -4.55 5.15
C ILE A 82 38.79 -3.98 3.76
N ILE A 83 39.56 -2.89 3.71
CA ILE A 83 39.99 -2.28 2.43
C ILE A 83 40.92 -3.23 1.66
N ALA A 84 41.85 -3.91 2.34
CA ALA A 84 42.73 -4.90 1.73
C ALA A 84 41.96 -6.14 1.23
N GLY A 85 40.95 -6.61 1.97
CA GLY A 85 40.09 -7.72 1.58
C GLY A 85 39.23 -7.42 0.34
N VAL A 86 38.66 -6.21 0.26
CA VAL A 86 37.88 -5.76 -0.91
C VAL A 86 38.77 -5.57 -2.15
N THR A 87 40.03 -5.18 -1.96
CA THR A 87 41.00 -5.02 -3.06
C THR A 87 41.50 -6.37 -3.58
N LEU A 88 41.73 -7.37 -2.71
CA LEU A 88 42.16 -8.71 -3.11
C LEU A 88 41.07 -9.50 -3.86
N ILE A 89 39.79 -9.29 -3.53
CA ILE A 89 38.66 -9.90 -4.27
C ILE A 89 38.51 -9.29 -5.67
N SER A 90 38.94 -8.04 -5.87
CA SER A 90 38.81 -7.34 -7.16
C SER A 90 39.93 -7.66 -8.17
N TYR A 91 41.05 -8.23 -7.74
CA TYR A 91 42.23 -8.50 -8.60
C TYR A 91 42.56 -9.98 -8.79
N GLY A 92 41.76 -10.90 -8.24
CA GLY A 92 42.19 -12.27 -7.98
C GLY A 92 41.46 -13.40 -8.69
N LEU A 93 40.83 -13.23 -9.86
CA LEU A 93 40.37 -14.38 -10.67
C LEU A 93 40.43 -14.09 -12.18
N SER A 94 41.54 -14.49 -12.81
CA SER A 94 41.56 -14.88 -14.22
C SER A 94 42.67 -15.91 -14.43
N PRO A 95 42.36 -17.21 -14.55
CA PRO A 95 43.25 -18.17 -15.16
C PRO A 95 42.99 -18.16 -16.67
N SER A 96 43.97 -17.67 -17.42
CA SER A 96 44.09 -17.90 -18.85
C SER A 96 44.42 -19.38 -19.11
N GLU A 97 43.40 -20.23 -19.22
CA GLU A 97 43.55 -21.56 -19.79
C GLU A 97 43.44 -21.48 -21.32
N ALA A 98 44.53 -21.89 -21.99
CA ALA A 98 44.61 -22.03 -23.42
C ALA A 98 43.59 -23.07 -23.92
N ARG A 99 42.56 -22.60 -24.63
CA ARG A 99 41.59 -23.47 -25.31
C ARG A 99 42.28 -24.23 -26.45
N ARG A 100 42.29 -25.55 -26.34
CA ARG A 100 42.43 -26.46 -27.48
C ARG A 100 41.23 -26.28 -28.43
N PRO A 101 41.41 -26.38 -29.76
CA PRO A 101 40.30 -26.33 -30.70
C PRO A 101 39.43 -27.58 -30.54
N GLY A 102 38.18 -27.37 -30.10
CA GLY A 102 37.15 -28.41 -30.09
C GLY A 102 36.63 -28.70 -31.51
N PRO A 103 36.04 -29.89 -31.75
CA PRO A 103 35.53 -30.28 -33.05
C PRO A 103 34.36 -29.39 -33.49
N SER A 104 34.33 -29.07 -34.77
CA SER A 104 33.31 -28.28 -35.43
C SER A 104 31.93 -28.92 -35.29
N ILE A 105 31.03 -28.20 -34.63
CA ILE A 105 29.60 -28.54 -34.56
C ILE A 105 28.97 -28.12 -35.90
N PRO A 106 28.28 -29.02 -36.63
CA PRO A 106 27.58 -28.67 -37.85
C PRO A 106 26.42 -27.70 -37.57
N PRO A 107 26.10 -26.81 -38.52
CA PRO A 107 25.04 -25.83 -38.34
C PRO A 107 23.67 -26.51 -38.12
N PRO A 108 22.78 -25.90 -37.33
CA PRO A 108 21.44 -26.44 -37.10
C PRO A 108 20.64 -26.47 -38.42
N PRO A 109 19.75 -27.46 -38.58
CA PRO A 109 18.88 -27.54 -39.74
C PRO A 109 17.92 -26.33 -39.79
N PRO A 110 17.51 -25.90 -41.00
CA PRO A 110 16.58 -24.80 -41.17
C PRO A 110 15.22 -25.10 -40.51
N PRO A 111 14.55 -24.08 -39.97
CA PRO A 111 13.26 -24.26 -39.29
C PRO A 111 12.19 -24.78 -40.26
N HIS A 112 11.37 -25.71 -39.77
CA HIS A 112 10.23 -26.25 -40.52
C HIS A 112 9.19 -25.15 -40.79
N PRO A 113 8.55 -25.16 -41.97
CA PRO A 113 7.47 -24.25 -42.29
C PRO A 113 6.27 -24.49 -41.35
N PRO A 114 5.54 -23.41 -40.96
CA PRO A 114 4.39 -23.54 -40.09
C PRO A 114 3.27 -24.36 -40.78
N PRO A 115 2.48 -25.13 -39.99
CA PRO A 115 1.35 -25.87 -40.52
C PRO A 115 0.29 -24.93 -41.12
N PRO A 116 -0.46 -25.38 -42.14
CA PRO A 116 -1.50 -24.59 -42.76
C PRO A 116 -2.62 -24.26 -41.75
N LEU A 117 -3.02 -22.99 -41.72
CA LEU A 117 -4.10 -22.49 -40.87
C LEU A 117 -5.42 -23.18 -41.24
N HIS A 118 -6.11 -23.72 -40.23
CA HIS A 118 -7.47 -24.22 -40.37
C HIS A 118 -8.44 -23.08 -40.75
N PRO A 119 -9.44 -23.35 -41.62
CA PRO A 119 -10.45 -22.37 -41.95
C PRO A 119 -11.30 -22.03 -40.70
N PRO A 120 -11.73 -20.77 -40.55
CA PRO A 120 -12.56 -20.36 -39.43
C PRO A 120 -13.93 -21.07 -39.47
N PRO A 121 -14.52 -21.37 -38.29
CA PRO A 121 -15.83 -21.97 -38.22
C PRO A 121 -16.91 -21.03 -38.80
N PRO A 122 -17.99 -21.59 -39.38
CA PRO A 122 -19.08 -20.79 -39.93
C PRO A 122 -19.80 -19.98 -38.84
N TYR A 123 -20.16 -18.75 -39.19
CA TYR A 123 -20.90 -17.84 -38.31
C TYR A 123 -22.26 -18.42 -37.90
N PRO A 124 -22.67 -18.26 -36.63
CA PRO A 124 -24.00 -18.64 -36.19
C PRO A 124 -25.08 -17.75 -36.86
N PRO A 125 -26.29 -18.30 -37.08
CA PRO A 125 -27.39 -17.56 -37.68
C PRO A 125 -27.87 -16.41 -36.77
N PRO A 126 -28.39 -15.31 -37.36
CA PRO A 126 -28.84 -14.15 -36.60
C PRO A 126 -30.05 -14.49 -35.73
N VAL A 127 -29.93 -14.21 -34.43
CA VAL A 127 -31.01 -14.37 -33.46
C VAL A 127 -32.03 -13.25 -33.67
N HIS A 128 -33.25 -13.60 -34.07
CA HIS A 128 -34.39 -12.67 -34.10
C HIS A 128 -34.72 -12.22 -32.68
N SER A 129 -34.37 -10.98 -32.36
CA SER A 129 -34.70 -10.33 -31.09
C SER A 129 -36.14 -9.82 -31.15
N THR A 130 -36.99 -10.25 -30.22
CA THR A 130 -38.30 -9.62 -29.99
C THR A 130 -38.09 -8.20 -29.45
N PRO A 131 -38.84 -7.19 -29.92
CA PRO A 131 -38.69 -5.82 -29.47
C PRO A 131 -39.14 -5.69 -28.01
N MET A 132 -38.21 -5.26 -27.14
CA MET A 132 -38.55 -4.88 -25.77
C MET A 132 -39.45 -3.63 -25.78
N PRO A 133 -40.42 -3.52 -24.86
CA PRO A 133 -41.19 -2.29 -24.69
C PRO A 133 -40.24 -1.13 -24.34
N PRO A 134 -40.52 0.10 -24.80
CA PRO A 134 -39.66 1.23 -24.52
C PRO A 134 -39.58 1.46 -23.00
N PRO A 135 -38.37 1.68 -22.44
CA PRO A 135 -38.24 2.02 -21.03
C PRO A 135 -39.07 3.27 -20.72
N SER A 136 -39.69 3.30 -19.54
CA SER A 136 -40.37 4.50 -19.08
C SER A 136 -39.39 5.68 -19.06
N VAL A 137 -39.89 6.89 -19.29
CA VAL A 137 -39.08 8.13 -19.28
C VAL A 137 -38.26 8.26 -17.98
N CYS A 138 -38.76 7.71 -16.87
CA CYS A 138 -38.05 7.64 -15.60
C CYS A 138 -36.87 6.66 -15.62
N ALA A 139 -37.04 5.45 -16.14
CA ALA A 139 -35.98 4.44 -16.23
C ALA A 139 -34.82 4.92 -17.12
N TYR A 140 -35.14 5.60 -18.23
CA TYR A 140 -34.16 6.20 -19.12
C TYR A 140 -33.36 7.33 -18.44
N ARG A 141 -34.00 8.20 -17.66
CA ARG A 141 -33.31 9.29 -16.95
C ARG A 141 -32.44 8.79 -15.80
N THR A 142 -32.86 7.78 -15.05
CA THR A 142 -32.03 7.18 -13.99
C THR A 142 -30.81 6.44 -14.53
N SER A 143 -30.87 5.89 -15.74
CA SER A 143 -29.69 5.27 -16.38
C SER A 143 -28.62 6.27 -16.82
N LEU A 144 -28.93 7.57 -16.84
CA LEU A 144 -28.00 8.66 -17.16
C LEU A 144 -27.43 9.35 -15.90
N MET A 145 -27.73 8.82 -14.71
CA MET A 145 -27.31 9.40 -13.43
C MET A 145 -26.26 8.51 -12.76
N THR A 146 -25.18 9.12 -12.27
CA THR A 146 -24.17 8.39 -11.50
C THR A 146 -24.56 8.37 -10.03
N ASN A 147 -24.58 7.17 -9.44
CA ASN A 147 -24.80 6.99 -8.01
C ASN A 147 -23.54 7.42 -7.23
N LEU A 148 -23.65 8.48 -6.44
CA LEU A 148 -22.53 9.03 -5.69
C LEU A 148 -22.21 8.24 -4.41
N HIS A 149 -23.02 7.26 -4.03
CA HIS A 149 -22.74 6.35 -2.91
C HIS A 149 -21.43 5.57 -3.07
N ALA A 150 -20.94 5.41 -4.30
CA ALA A 150 -19.70 4.69 -4.59
C ALA A 150 -18.43 5.55 -4.43
N PHE A 151 -18.56 6.85 -4.17
CA PHE A 151 -17.42 7.76 -4.06
C PHE A 151 -17.33 8.34 -2.64
N TYR A 152 -16.09 8.52 -2.14
CA TYR A 152 -15.83 9.31 -0.93
C TYR A 152 -16.55 10.67 -1.06
N PRO A 153 -17.22 11.20 -0.02
CA PRO A 153 -18.04 12.40 -0.15
C PRO A 153 -17.21 13.51 -0.80
N PRO A 154 -17.61 14.01 -2.00
CA PRO A 154 -16.76 14.90 -2.76
C PRO A 154 -16.49 16.21 -2.01
N ARG A 155 -15.38 16.90 -2.33
CA ARG A 155 -14.99 18.20 -1.73
C ARG A 155 -16.12 19.24 -1.69
N TRP A 156 -17.05 19.19 -2.66
CA TRP A 156 -18.21 20.09 -2.69
C TRP A 156 -19.20 19.83 -1.55
N CYS A 157 -19.34 18.59 -1.06
CA CYS A 157 -20.22 18.27 0.07
C CYS A 157 -19.73 18.94 1.36
N LYS A 158 -18.42 18.93 1.61
CA LYS A 158 -17.79 19.62 2.75
C LYS A 158 -17.87 21.15 2.61
N ALA A 159 -17.70 21.67 1.39
CA ALA A 159 -17.79 23.10 1.10
C ALA A 159 -19.21 23.68 1.28
N LEU A 160 -20.26 22.86 1.19
CA LEU A 160 -21.65 23.26 1.41
C LEU A 160 -22.13 23.09 2.87
N GLY A 161 -21.28 22.58 3.76
CA GLY A 161 -21.68 22.28 5.15
C GLY A 161 -22.77 21.22 5.26
N ALA A 162 -22.94 20.38 4.23
CA ALA A 162 -23.98 19.37 4.18
C ALA A 162 -23.62 18.14 5.04
N ASN A 163 -24.63 17.51 5.63
CA ASN A 163 -24.47 16.26 6.36
C ASN A 163 -24.05 15.13 5.38
N ALA A 164 -23.00 14.38 5.72
CA ALA A 164 -22.48 13.28 4.92
C ALA A 164 -23.56 12.23 4.53
N THR A 165 -24.53 11.97 5.42
CA THR A 165 -25.65 11.05 5.16
C THR A 165 -26.59 11.58 4.07
N LEU A 166 -26.78 12.90 3.98
CA LEU A 166 -27.61 13.50 2.92
C LEU A 166 -26.88 13.55 1.57
N CYS A 167 -25.55 13.74 1.58
CA CYS A 167 -24.75 13.68 0.37
C CYS A 167 -24.66 12.27 -0.23
N ALA A 168 -24.64 11.24 0.62
CA ALA A 168 -24.65 9.83 0.19
C ALA A 168 -25.94 9.42 -0.56
N LEU A 169 -27.01 10.23 -0.47
CA LEU A 169 -28.29 10.00 -1.13
C LEU A 169 -28.49 10.84 -2.40
N ALA A 170 -27.50 11.66 -2.80
CA ALA A 170 -27.59 12.55 -3.95
C ALA A 170 -27.10 11.86 -5.25
N TYR A 171 -27.72 12.23 -6.38
CA TYR A 171 -27.32 11.80 -7.72
C TYR A 171 -26.92 13.03 -8.54
N VAL A 172 -25.96 12.87 -9.46
CA VAL A 172 -25.61 13.90 -10.45
C VAL A 172 -25.88 13.34 -11.83
N GLY A 173 -26.66 14.08 -12.63
CA GLY A 173 -26.87 13.80 -14.05
C GLY A 173 -25.88 14.59 -14.89
N PHE A 174 -25.32 13.96 -15.92
CA PHE A 174 -24.53 14.64 -16.94
C PHE A 174 -25.46 15.01 -18.10
N GLU A 175 -25.69 16.30 -18.33
CA GLU A 175 -26.04 16.75 -19.68
C GLU A 175 -24.76 17.10 -20.42
N SER A 176 -24.70 16.73 -21.70
CA SER A 176 -23.59 17.03 -22.59
C SER A 176 -23.22 18.51 -22.50
N ASP A 177 -21.97 18.77 -22.12
CA ASP A 177 -21.24 20.05 -22.17
C ASP A 177 -20.98 20.82 -20.85
N GLY A 178 -21.18 20.23 -19.67
CA GLY A 178 -20.42 20.67 -18.47
C GLY A 178 -21.09 20.52 -17.10
N ILE A 179 -20.25 20.45 -16.06
CA ILE A 179 -20.66 20.48 -14.65
C ILE A 179 -21.24 21.88 -14.36
N THR A 180 -22.57 21.99 -14.25
CA THR A 180 -23.19 23.28 -13.86
C THR A 180 -23.01 23.48 -12.36
N ARG A 181 -22.17 24.45 -12.00
CA ARG A 181 -21.94 24.89 -10.62
C ARG A 181 -23.21 25.59 -10.13
N CYS A 182 -23.89 25.06 -9.13
CA CYS A 182 -24.93 25.82 -8.41
C CYS A 182 -24.25 26.94 -7.62
N THR A 183 -24.19 28.16 -8.15
CA THR A 183 -23.67 29.32 -7.44
C THR A 183 -24.79 30.05 -6.69
N ALA A 184 -24.50 30.41 -5.44
CA ALA A 184 -25.46 30.95 -4.46
C ALA A 184 -26.14 32.28 -4.84
N ALA A 185 -25.72 32.94 -5.93
CA ALA A 185 -26.22 34.27 -6.30
C ALA A 185 -27.64 34.28 -6.90
N ALA A 186 -28.20 33.13 -7.26
CA ALA A 186 -29.58 33.02 -7.77
C ALA A 186 -30.61 32.56 -6.72
N CYS A 187 -30.19 32.31 -5.46
CA CYS A 187 -31.06 31.80 -4.41
C CYS A 187 -31.46 32.92 -3.44
N SER A 188 -32.42 33.77 -3.83
CA SER A 188 -33.10 34.63 -2.87
C SER A 188 -34.13 33.81 -2.07
N VAL A 189 -33.86 33.73 -0.77
CA VAL A 189 -34.80 33.42 0.34
C VAL A 189 -35.58 32.10 0.23
N LEU A 190 -35.16 31.13 1.06
CA LEU A 190 -35.92 29.94 1.51
C LEU A 190 -36.11 28.73 0.57
N GLN A 191 -35.11 28.33 -0.23
CA GLN A 191 -35.14 26.98 -0.83
C GLN A 191 -33.79 26.27 -0.75
N ARG A 192 -33.77 25.15 0.00
CA ARG A 192 -32.65 24.20 0.07
C ARG A 192 -32.80 23.22 -1.08
N CYS A 193 -31.87 23.20 -2.02
CA CYS A 193 -31.76 22.13 -3.00
C CYS A 193 -31.14 20.91 -2.31
N ALA A 194 -31.98 19.98 -1.88
CA ALA A 194 -31.61 18.61 -1.60
C ALA A 194 -32.59 17.71 -2.34
N VAL A 195 -32.08 16.93 -3.29
CA VAL A 195 -32.88 15.90 -3.95
C VAL A 195 -33.04 14.76 -2.94
N ASN A 196 -34.24 14.65 -2.37
CA ASN A 196 -34.61 13.54 -1.51
C ASN A 196 -35.07 12.37 -2.40
N ALA A 197 -34.42 11.21 -2.28
CA ALA A 197 -34.76 9.98 -2.99
C ALA A 197 -36.19 9.47 -2.68
N THR A 198 -36.81 9.91 -1.58
CA THR A 198 -38.18 9.53 -1.21
C THR A 198 -39.26 10.49 -1.74
N THR A 199 -38.92 11.75 -2.09
CA THR A 199 -39.94 12.76 -2.48
C THR A 199 -39.75 13.37 -3.86
N GLY A 200 -38.71 12.99 -4.62
CA GLY A 200 -38.53 13.34 -6.04
C GLY A 200 -38.89 14.79 -6.39
N CYS A 201 -38.01 15.76 -6.15
CA CYS A 201 -38.25 17.14 -6.57
C CYS A 201 -37.45 17.52 -7.81
N VAL A 202 -38.18 18.05 -8.80
CA VAL A 202 -37.70 18.72 -10.02
C VAL A 202 -38.28 20.14 -10.01
N LEU A 203 -37.44 21.15 -10.28
CA LEU A 203 -37.90 22.50 -10.59
C LEU A 203 -38.14 22.60 -12.11
N SER A 204 -39.39 22.49 -12.52
CA SER A 204 -39.90 23.00 -13.80
C SER A 204 -41.28 23.59 -13.53
N ARG A 205 -41.55 24.80 -14.03
CA ARG A 205 -42.82 25.51 -13.83
C ARG A 205 -44.01 24.89 -14.56
N GLU A 206 -43.83 23.82 -15.32
CA GLU A 206 -44.91 22.98 -15.82
C GLU A 206 -44.54 21.51 -15.64
N LEU A 207 -45.06 20.89 -14.58
CA LEU A 207 -45.13 19.44 -14.45
C LEU A 207 -46.61 19.09 -14.28
N THR A 208 -47.21 18.63 -15.37
CA THR A 208 -48.46 17.91 -15.34
C THR A 208 -48.29 16.72 -14.41
N PHE A 209 -48.99 16.71 -13.29
CA PHE A 209 -49.04 15.57 -12.40
C PHE A 209 -49.65 14.40 -13.16
N CYS A 210 -48.84 13.41 -13.53
CA CYS A 210 -49.35 12.10 -13.89
C CYS A 210 -49.93 11.48 -12.62
N ALA A 211 -51.19 11.75 -12.33
CA ALA A 211 -51.95 10.94 -11.40
C ALA A 211 -51.88 9.50 -11.91
N LEU A 212 -51.31 8.59 -11.11
CA LEU A 212 -51.39 7.17 -11.39
C LEU A 212 -52.88 6.84 -11.57
N PRO A 213 -53.29 6.16 -12.66
CA PRO A 213 -54.66 5.72 -12.79
C PRO A 213 -55.05 4.92 -11.53
N PRO A 214 -56.31 5.04 -11.06
CA PRO A 214 -56.78 4.32 -9.89
C PRO A 214 -56.42 2.85 -10.04
N SER A 215 -55.73 2.31 -9.03
CA SER A 215 -55.26 0.94 -9.04
C SER A 215 -56.45 0.02 -9.35
N ALA A 216 -56.35 -0.75 -10.43
CA ALA A 216 -57.36 -1.76 -10.75
C ALA A 216 -57.62 -2.62 -9.51
N PRO A 217 -58.87 -3.04 -9.25
CA PRO A 217 -59.22 -3.87 -8.11
C PRO A 217 -58.25 -5.05 -8.03
N ARG A 218 -57.58 -5.17 -6.88
CA ARG A 218 -56.52 -6.16 -6.65
C ARG A 218 -57.14 -7.55 -6.93
N PRO A 219 -56.62 -8.32 -7.90
CA PRO A 219 -57.16 -9.65 -8.18
C PRO A 219 -57.10 -10.49 -6.90
N PRO A 220 -58.06 -11.41 -6.70
CA PRO A 220 -58.10 -12.27 -5.52
C PRO A 220 -56.72 -12.92 -5.32
N ALA A 221 -56.23 -12.86 -4.08
CA ALA A 221 -54.91 -13.33 -3.71
C ALA A 221 -54.70 -14.75 -4.25
N THR A 222 -53.75 -14.91 -5.16
CA THR A 222 -53.33 -16.24 -5.62
C THR A 222 -52.87 -17.04 -4.40
N PRO A 223 -53.23 -18.33 -4.31
CA PRO A 223 -52.78 -19.18 -3.22
C PRO A 223 -51.25 -19.10 -3.08
N PRO A 224 -50.71 -19.14 -1.85
CA PRO A 224 -49.28 -19.00 -1.63
C PRO A 224 -48.55 -20.08 -2.43
N PHE A 225 -47.70 -19.65 -3.36
CA PHE A 225 -46.82 -20.57 -4.07
C PHE A 225 -45.98 -21.32 -3.02
N PRO A 226 -45.76 -22.63 -3.20
CA PRO A 226 -44.83 -23.35 -2.34
C PRO A 226 -43.47 -22.61 -2.36
N PRO A 227 -42.79 -22.49 -1.21
CA PRO A 227 -41.52 -21.79 -1.13
C PRO A 227 -40.57 -22.39 -2.17
N ALA A 228 -40.00 -21.52 -3.01
CA ALA A 228 -39.03 -21.94 -4.00
C ALA A 228 -37.94 -22.76 -3.30
N PRO A 229 -37.51 -23.91 -3.86
CA PRO A 229 -36.39 -24.66 -3.31
C PRO A 229 -35.22 -23.70 -3.09
N LEU A 230 -34.63 -23.73 -1.88
CA LEU A 230 -33.44 -22.94 -1.60
C LEU A 230 -32.42 -23.22 -2.72
N PRO A 231 -31.81 -22.19 -3.34
CA PRO A 231 -30.78 -22.39 -4.33
C PRO A 231 -29.74 -23.34 -3.77
N ALA A 232 -29.40 -24.40 -4.51
CA ALA A 232 -28.33 -25.29 -4.11
C ALA A 232 -27.08 -24.45 -3.83
N LEU A 233 -26.48 -24.61 -2.64
CA LEU A 233 -25.22 -23.94 -2.31
C LEU A 233 -24.20 -24.34 -3.39
N VAL A 234 -23.84 -23.40 -4.25
CA VAL A 234 -22.71 -23.58 -5.15
C VAL A 234 -21.47 -23.66 -4.26
N PRO A 235 -20.65 -24.73 -4.36
CA PRO A 235 -19.40 -24.81 -3.60
C PRO A 235 -18.58 -23.55 -3.87
N SER A 236 -18.22 -22.82 -2.81
CA SER A 236 -17.34 -21.67 -2.94
C SER A 236 -15.97 -22.14 -3.45
N VAL A 237 -15.45 -21.50 -4.49
CA VAL A 237 -14.08 -21.74 -4.96
C VAL A 237 -13.11 -21.44 -3.81
N PRO A 238 -12.18 -22.34 -3.47
CA PRO A 238 -11.18 -22.09 -2.43
C PRO A 238 -10.34 -20.84 -2.74
N ILE A 239 -10.02 -20.04 -1.72
CA ILE A 239 -9.34 -18.75 -1.89
C ILE A 239 -7.95 -18.91 -2.50
N GLU A 240 -7.23 -19.98 -2.18
CA GLU A 240 -5.93 -20.29 -2.77
C GLU A 240 -6.01 -20.49 -4.29
N GLN A 241 -7.13 -21.03 -4.80
CA GLN A 241 -7.36 -21.16 -6.23
C GLN A 241 -7.66 -19.80 -6.86
N ILE A 242 -8.48 -18.96 -6.21
CA ILE A 242 -8.75 -17.59 -6.68
C ILE A 242 -7.46 -16.77 -6.78
N LEU A 243 -6.60 -16.86 -5.76
CA LEU A 243 -5.32 -16.16 -5.71
C LEU A 243 -4.34 -16.71 -6.76
N HIS A 244 -4.29 -18.03 -6.92
CA HIS A 244 -3.49 -18.68 -7.96
C HIS A 244 -3.90 -18.21 -9.36
N ASP A 245 -5.19 -18.24 -9.68
CA ASP A 245 -5.71 -17.79 -10.97
C ASP A 245 -5.40 -16.31 -11.20
N ARG A 246 -5.56 -15.46 -10.16
CA ARG A 246 -5.22 -14.03 -10.23
C ARG A 246 -3.73 -13.80 -10.50
N PHE A 247 -2.85 -14.58 -9.89
CA PHE A 247 -1.41 -14.52 -10.15
C PHE A 247 -1.05 -14.97 -11.57
N MET A 248 -1.61 -16.09 -12.02
CA MET A 248 -1.28 -16.68 -13.33
C MET A 248 -1.84 -15.88 -14.50
N LEU A 249 -3.03 -15.31 -14.35
CA LEU A 249 -3.72 -14.54 -15.39
C LEU A 249 -3.42 -13.03 -15.33
N GLY A 250 -2.72 -12.58 -14.29
CA GLY A 250 -2.37 -11.18 -14.08
C GLY A 250 -1.62 -10.57 -15.27
N ARG A 251 -1.99 -9.33 -15.61
CA ARG A 251 -1.42 -8.57 -16.72
C ARG A 251 -1.42 -7.09 -16.40
N PRO A 252 -0.56 -6.25 -17.01
CA PRO A 252 -0.65 -4.80 -16.82
C PRO A 252 -2.08 -4.27 -17.02
N SER A 253 -2.63 -3.70 -15.95
CA SER A 253 -4.02 -3.22 -15.88
C SER A 253 -4.13 -2.07 -14.88
N ASN A 254 -5.14 -1.22 -15.08
CA ASN A 254 -5.54 -0.21 -14.09
C ASN A 254 -6.48 -0.78 -13.02
N SER A 255 -6.96 -2.01 -13.21
CA SER A 255 -7.71 -2.77 -12.21
C SER A 255 -6.72 -3.61 -11.40
N LEU A 256 -6.62 -3.37 -10.09
CA LEU A 256 -5.74 -4.13 -9.20
C LEU A 256 -6.06 -5.63 -9.25
N ARG A 257 -7.35 -5.98 -9.35
CA ARG A 257 -7.83 -7.36 -9.45
C ARG A 257 -7.31 -8.06 -10.72
N ASP A 258 -7.33 -7.36 -11.86
CA ASP A 258 -6.86 -7.93 -13.13
C ASP A 258 -5.34 -7.89 -13.27
N ALA A 259 -4.68 -7.07 -12.46
CA ALA A 259 -3.25 -6.86 -12.51
C ALA A 259 -2.46 -7.98 -11.83
N GLY A 260 -2.95 -8.50 -10.70
CA GLY A 260 -2.28 -9.57 -9.97
C GLY A 260 -2.67 -9.61 -8.49
N VAL A 261 -1.77 -10.13 -7.66
CA VAL A 261 -1.95 -10.25 -6.22
C VAL A 261 -1.19 -9.13 -5.51
N LEU A 262 -1.87 -8.44 -4.58
CA LEU A 262 -1.27 -7.41 -3.73
C LEU A 262 -0.61 -8.07 -2.52
N VAL A 263 0.71 -7.94 -2.40
CA VAL A 263 1.52 -8.56 -1.36
C VAL A 263 2.20 -7.47 -0.53
N HIS A 264 1.96 -7.47 0.77
CA HIS A 264 2.75 -6.69 1.71
C HIS A 264 3.50 -7.65 2.64
N MET A 265 4.81 -7.48 2.72
CA MET A 265 5.67 -8.18 3.67
C MET A 265 6.02 -7.23 4.80
N LEU A 266 6.00 -7.76 6.03
CA LEU A 266 6.22 -6.95 7.23
C LEU A 266 7.62 -6.34 7.23
N ASP A 267 7.68 -5.02 7.40
CA ASP A 267 8.90 -4.23 7.33
C ASP A 267 9.14 -3.38 8.59
N GLY A 268 8.26 -3.48 9.59
CA GLY A 268 8.35 -2.76 10.84
C GLY A 268 7.66 -1.40 10.83
N LEU A 269 6.93 -1.07 9.76
CA LEU A 269 6.05 0.10 9.68
C LEU A 269 4.63 -0.18 10.22
N GLU A 270 4.38 -1.40 10.67
CA GLU A 270 3.12 -1.81 11.27
C GLU A 270 3.10 -1.58 12.79
N LYS A 271 1.94 -1.74 13.41
CA LYS A 271 1.78 -1.56 14.87
C LYS A 271 2.72 -2.47 15.66
N SER A 272 2.74 -3.76 15.32
CA SER A 272 3.56 -4.81 15.96
C SER A 272 3.36 -6.14 15.23
N LEU A 273 4.22 -7.13 15.51
CA LEU A 273 4.01 -8.51 15.06
C LEU A 273 2.72 -9.15 15.60
N GLU A 274 2.15 -8.62 16.68
CA GLU A 274 0.89 -9.13 17.25
C GLU A 274 -0.34 -8.54 16.56
N GLN A 275 -0.20 -7.40 15.90
CA GLN A 275 -1.26 -6.69 15.16
C GLN A 275 -0.70 -6.08 13.87
N PRO A 276 -0.11 -6.88 12.97
CA PRO A 276 0.58 -6.35 11.78
C PRO A 276 -0.37 -5.71 10.75
N TRP A 277 -1.67 -5.96 10.85
CA TRP A 277 -2.70 -5.34 9.99
C TRP A 277 -3.11 -3.93 10.44
N LEU A 278 -2.51 -3.40 11.51
CA LEU A 278 -2.78 -2.05 12.03
C LEU A 278 -1.58 -1.11 11.82
N PRO A 279 -1.82 0.20 11.67
CA PRO A 279 -0.75 1.13 11.35
C PRO A 279 0.14 1.34 12.55
N CYS A 280 1.37 1.80 12.30
CA CYS A 280 2.25 2.22 13.38
C CYS A 280 1.57 3.28 14.28
N PRO A 281 1.56 3.09 15.61
CA PRO A 281 0.87 3.98 16.54
C PRO A 281 1.63 5.29 16.75
N SER A 282 0.92 6.34 17.17
CA SER A 282 1.41 7.72 17.33
C SER A 282 2.66 7.90 18.18
N GLU A 283 2.86 7.01 19.14
CA GLU A 283 3.96 7.01 20.10
C GLU A 283 5.25 6.37 19.56
N LYS A 284 5.24 5.84 18.33
CA LYS A 284 6.40 5.21 17.69
C LYS A 284 6.96 6.05 16.55
N TRP A 285 8.25 5.88 16.28
CA TRP A 285 8.97 6.59 15.21
C TRP A 285 8.34 6.39 13.81
N CYS A 286 7.77 5.22 13.56
CA CYS A 286 7.14 4.88 12.27
C CYS A 286 5.77 5.53 12.08
N TYR A 287 5.24 6.28 13.05
CA TYR A 287 3.93 6.95 12.93
C TYR A 287 3.86 7.88 11.72
N ALA A 288 4.98 8.47 11.32
CA ALA A 288 5.11 9.28 10.11
C ALA A 288 4.64 8.58 8.83
N PHE A 289 4.56 7.24 8.84
CA PHE A 289 4.13 6.41 7.72
C PHE A 289 2.76 5.76 7.94
N SER A 290 2.08 6.06 9.06
CA SER A 290 0.80 5.44 9.45
C SER A 290 -0.39 5.71 8.51
N ASP A 291 -0.21 6.59 7.52
CA ASP A 291 -1.21 6.96 6.53
C ASP A 291 -1.22 6.03 5.29
N ARG A 292 -0.18 5.23 5.09
CA ARG A 292 0.04 4.45 3.88
C ARG A 292 0.77 3.14 4.15
N MET A 293 0.68 2.22 3.20
CA MET A 293 1.43 0.98 3.20
C MET A 293 1.99 0.67 1.82
N SER A 294 3.24 0.22 1.78
CA SER A 294 3.87 -0.26 0.55
C SER A 294 3.50 -1.72 0.28
N PHE A 295 3.00 -1.98 -0.92
CA PHE A 295 2.70 -3.30 -1.44
C PHE A 295 3.51 -3.54 -2.71
N SER A 296 3.79 -4.80 -3.01
CA SER A 296 4.14 -5.23 -4.35
C SER A 296 2.92 -5.86 -5.02
N LEU A 297 2.75 -5.57 -6.30
CA LEU A 297 1.78 -6.23 -7.15
C LEU A 297 2.49 -7.30 -7.96
N ILE A 298 2.17 -8.57 -7.69
CA ILE A 298 2.82 -9.72 -8.33
C ILE A 298 1.89 -10.48 -9.26
N ASN A 299 2.46 -11.02 -10.33
CA ASN A 299 1.85 -11.99 -11.23
C ASN A 299 2.94 -12.85 -11.89
N ALA A 300 2.57 -13.83 -12.70
CA ALA A 300 3.51 -14.74 -13.34
C ALA A 300 4.58 -14.04 -14.21
N ARG A 301 4.33 -12.80 -14.66
CA ARG A 301 5.27 -11.99 -15.46
C ARG A 301 6.07 -10.99 -14.60
N LEU A 302 5.57 -10.65 -13.42
CA LEU A 302 6.17 -9.78 -12.42
C LEU A 302 6.24 -10.51 -11.06
N PRO A 303 7.03 -11.60 -10.91
CA PRO A 303 7.02 -12.43 -9.71
C PRO A 303 7.89 -11.87 -8.57
N PHE A 304 8.14 -10.56 -8.55
CA PHE A 304 9.07 -9.93 -7.62
C PHE A 304 8.31 -9.05 -6.63
N TYR A 305 8.59 -9.23 -5.35
CA TYR A 305 7.98 -8.47 -4.27
C TYR A 305 9.02 -7.91 -3.30
N PHE A 306 8.63 -6.85 -2.58
CA PHE A 306 9.39 -6.28 -1.48
C PHE A 306 9.36 -7.20 -0.26
N GLY A 307 10.50 -7.32 0.42
CA GLY A 307 10.66 -8.12 1.64
C GLY A 307 11.73 -9.19 1.46
N LEU A 308 12.87 -9.01 2.13
CA LEU A 308 13.94 -10.00 2.20
C LEU A 308 13.80 -10.89 3.44
N LYS A 309 14.31 -12.12 3.34
CA LYS A 309 14.68 -13.08 4.39
C LYS A 309 13.97 -12.88 5.76
N TYR A 310 13.16 -13.86 6.13
CA TYR A 310 12.26 -13.95 7.30
C TYR A 310 10.90 -13.24 7.14
N SER A 311 10.56 -12.84 5.92
CA SER A 311 9.30 -12.14 5.62
C SER A 311 8.06 -12.99 5.91
N VAL A 312 7.26 -12.50 6.85
CA VAL A 312 5.82 -12.80 6.97
C VAL A 312 5.09 -11.63 6.34
N GLY A 313 3.86 -11.82 5.89
CA GLY A 313 3.08 -10.76 5.28
C GLY A 313 1.60 -11.07 5.22
N PHE A 314 0.89 -10.27 4.44
CA PHE A 314 -0.50 -10.52 4.12
C PHE A 314 -0.81 -10.12 2.67
N LEU A 315 -1.88 -10.74 2.15
CA LEU A 315 -2.45 -10.41 0.85
C LEU A 315 -3.64 -9.47 1.05
N ALA A 316 -3.68 -8.37 0.31
CA ALA A 316 -4.80 -7.43 0.39
C ALA A 316 -5.84 -7.73 -0.70
N SER A 317 -7.12 -7.56 -0.34
CA SER A 317 -8.21 -7.59 -1.32
C SER A 317 -8.10 -6.38 -2.25
N PRO A 318 -8.02 -6.58 -3.58
CA PRO A 318 -7.95 -5.48 -4.53
C PRO A 318 -9.22 -4.61 -4.53
N GLU A 319 -10.36 -5.14 -4.09
CA GLU A 319 -11.64 -4.43 -3.99
C GLU A 319 -11.75 -3.53 -2.76
N LYS A 320 -10.89 -3.72 -1.76
CA LYS A 320 -10.86 -2.95 -0.49
C LYS A 320 -9.63 -2.04 -0.38
N ALA A 321 -8.75 -2.11 -1.37
CA ALA A 321 -7.51 -1.37 -1.46
C ALA A 321 -7.72 -0.04 -2.22
N ASP A 322 -7.55 1.09 -1.53
CA ASP A 322 -7.48 2.40 -2.18
C ASP A 322 -6.01 2.68 -2.55
N LEU A 323 -5.68 2.58 -3.83
CA LEU A 323 -4.36 2.92 -4.37
C LEU A 323 -4.16 4.44 -4.36
N LEU A 324 -3.12 4.93 -3.71
CA LEU A 324 -2.72 6.34 -3.73
C LEU A 324 -1.86 6.65 -4.96
N CYS A 325 -0.83 5.83 -5.18
CA CYS A 325 0.03 5.90 -6.35
C CYS A 325 0.84 4.61 -6.52
N SER A 326 1.58 4.52 -7.62
CA SER A 326 2.41 3.37 -7.91
C SER A 326 3.77 3.75 -8.51
N TRP A 327 4.74 2.89 -8.31
CA TRP A 327 6.12 3.03 -8.75
C TRP A 327 6.56 1.70 -9.38
N PHE A 328 7.27 1.76 -10.51
CA PHE A 328 7.80 0.55 -11.16
C PHE A 328 9.06 -0.01 -10.45
N THR A 329 9.41 0.55 -9.29
CA THR A 329 10.60 0.23 -8.50
C THR A 329 10.48 0.82 -7.10
N ASP A 330 11.31 0.34 -6.18
CA ASP A 330 11.59 1.06 -4.92
C ASP A 330 12.02 2.50 -5.20
N TYR A 331 11.25 3.47 -4.71
CA TYR A 331 11.53 4.88 -4.95
C TYR A 331 11.57 5.72 -3.66
N GLY A 332 11.94 5.10 -2.53
CA GLY A 332 12.13 5.82 -1.27
C GLY A 332 10.87 6.57 -0.86
N THR A 333 9.72 5.88 -0.84
CA THR A 333 8.42 6.46 -0.51
C THR A 333 8.35 6.96 0.93
N MET A 334 9.28 6.54 1.80
CA MET A 334 9.50 7.11 3.12
C MET A 334 9.97 8.58 3.07
N ASP A 335 10.71 9.01 2.05
CA ASP A 335 11.13 10.42 1.91
C ASP A 335 9.97 11.35 1.50
N LYS A 336 8.81 10.78 1.15
CA LYS A 336 7.62 11.48 0.66
C LYS A 336 6.53 11.47 1.73
N THR A 337 6.87 12.01 2.89
CA THR A 337 6.04 11.96 4.09
C THR A 337 5.22 13.24 4.26
N CYS A 338 3.94 13.08 4.57
CA CYS A 338 3.04 14.17 4.89
C CYS A 338 3.09 14.47 6.39
N ASP A 339 3.06 15.75 6.76
CA ASP A 339 3.01 16.20 8.14
C ASP A 339 1.82 17.17 8.37
N PRO A 340 0.79 16.78 9.16
CA PRO A 340 0.63 15.47 9.80
C PRO A 340 0.37 14.35 8.76
N PRO A 341 0.52 13.06 9.13
CA PRO A 341 0.23 11.92 8.26
C PRO A 341 -1.20 11.99 7.70
N GLY A 342 -1.33 11.71 6.40
CA GLY A 342 -2.61 11.71 5.69
C GLY A 342 -2.59 12.43 4.35
N VAL A 343 -3.65 12.22 3.56
CA VAL A 343 -3.85 12.86 2.26
C VAL A 343 -4.22 14.33 2.43
N ARG A 344 -3.53 15.21 1.69
CA ARG A 344 -3.72 16.67 1.69
C ARG A 344 -3.65 17.24 0.27
N ASP A 345 -3.99 18.52 0.12
CA ASP A 345 -3.93 19.22 -1.17
C ASP A 345 -2.50 19.37 -1.69
N ASP A 346 -1.55 19.53 -0.77
CA ASP A 346 -0.13 19.75 -0.98
C ASP A 346 0.72 18.53 -0.61
N CYS A 347 0.09 17.39 -0.32
CA CYS A 347 0.84 16.17 -0.02
C CYS A 347 -0.01 14.91 -0.27
N LEU A 348 0.55 13.98 -1.03
CA LEU A 348 0.01 12.64 -1.18
C LEU A 348 1.02 11.63 -0.63
N PRO A 349 0.70 10.92 0.48
CA PRO A 349 1.65 10.09 1.19
C PRO A 349 2.32 9.06 0.29
N GLY A 350 3.66 9.00 0.32
CA GLY A 350 4.46 8.07 -0.48
C GLY A 350 4.57 8.42 -1.96
N CYS A 351 3.89 9.48 -2.41
CA CYS A 351 3.77 9.85 -3.82
C CYS A 351 4.50 11.15 -4.11
N TRP A 352 4.20 12.21 -3.36
CA TRP A 352 4.84 13.53 -3.50
C TRP A 352 4.53 14.44 -2.31
N VAL A 353 5.40 15.43 -2.09
CA VAL A 353 5.24 16.52 -1.12
C VAL A 353 5.37 17.84 -1.87
N GLY A 354 4.46 18.78 -1.63
CA GLY A 354 4.37 20.05 -2.35
C GLY A 354 3.54 19.94 -3.62
N ALA A 355 4.15 20.21 -4.78
CA ALA A 355 3.44 20.16 -6.05
C ALA A 355 3.26 18.70 -6.53
N PRO A 356 2.12 18.36 -7.15
CA PRO A 356 1.92 17.04 -7.74
C PRO A 356 3.02 16.68 -8.75
N ASN A 357 3.63 15.52 -8.57
CA ASN A 357 4.73 15.04 -9.40
C ASN A 357 4.36 13.70 -10.05
N TRP A 358 3.51 13.79 -11.08
CA TRP A 358 2.97 12.64 -11.80
C TRP A 358 3.75 12.32 -13.07
N CYS A 359 3.86 11.04 -13.40
CA CYS A 359 4.46 10.59 -14.65
C CYS A 359 3.59 10.84 -15.90
N SER A 360 2.39 11.37 -15.73
CA SER A 360 1.48 11.69 -16.82
C SER A 360 2.10 12.74 -17.75
N GLY A 361 2.18 12.44 -19.05
CA GLY A 361 2.60 13.40 -20.09
C GLY A 361 4.08 13.36 -20.45
N LEU A 362 4.88 12.46 -19.88
CA LEU A 362 6.28 12.32 -20.25
C LEU A 362 6.44 11.29 -21.39
N PRO A 363 7.06 11.67 -22.52
CA PRO A 363 7.20 10.80 -23.68
C PRO A 363 8.26 9.73 -23.37
N SER A 364 7.85 8.52 -22.98
CA SER A 364 8.58 7.22 -22.97
C SER A 364 10.05 7.18 -22.50
N SER A 365 10.60 8.29 -22.05
CA SER A 365 11.89 8.48 -21.42
C SER A 365 11.76 7.94 -20.01
N PRO A 366 12.79 7.28 -19.47
CA PRO A 366 12.66 6.60 -18.21
C PRO A 366 12.47 7.65 -17.12
N VAL A 367 11.20 7.87 -16.75
CA VAL A 367 10.88 8.83 -15.71
C VAL A 367 11.09 8.12 -14.39
N TRP A 368 12.27 8.38 -13.83
CA TRP A 368 12.62 7.85 -12.53
C TRP A 368 11.94 8.68 -11.43
N ASP A 369 11.72 9.98 -11.66
CA ASP A 369 11.48 10.92 -10.55
C ASP A 369 10.02 11.30 -10.31
N CYS A 370 9.05 10.48 -10.70
CA CYS A 370 7.62 10.77 -10.51
C CYS A 370 6.83 9.53 -10.11
N ALA A 371 5.71 9.77 -9.42
CA ALA A 371 4.75 8.72 -9.09
C ALA A 371 3.81 8.48 -10.29
N TRP A 372 3.29 7.27 -10.43
CA TRP A 372 2.18 6.98 -11.35
C TRP A 372 0.85 7.08 -10.59
N PRO A 373 -0.11 7.89 -11.08
CA PRO A 373 -1.43 7.95 -10.47
C PRO A 373 -2.19 6.62 -10.71
N PRO A 374 -3.22 6.30 -9.90
CA PRO A 374 -3.94 5.03 -9.98
C PRO A 374 -4.49 4.70 -11.38
N GLU A 375 -4.92 5.71 -12.13
CA GLU A 375 -5.48 5.55 -13.47
C GLU A 375 -4.43 5.18 -14.53
N LEU A 376 -3.15 5.22 -14.17
CA LEU A 376 -2.01 4.90 -15.04
C LEU A 376 -1.18 3.71 -14.50
N THR A 377 -1.70 2.94 -13.55
CA THR A 377 -1.03 1.73 -13.02
C THR A 377 -0.70 0.71 -14.10
N LYS A 378 -1.54 0.58 -15.14
CA LYS A 378 -1.22 -0.26 -16.31
C LYS A 378 0.11 0.12 -16.95
N GLN A 379 0.32 1.42 -17.17
CA GLN A 379 1.52 1.92 -17.86
C GLN A 379 2.75 1.80 -16.97
N MET A 380 2.58 2.00 -15.65
CA MET A 380 3.60 1.70 -14.66
C MET A 380 4.04 0.23 -14.77
N LEU A 381 3.11 -0.72 -14.79
CA LEU A 381 3.39 -2.16 -14.87
C LEU A 381 3.99 -2.57 -16.24
N GLU A 382 3.57 -1.94 -17.34
CA GLU A 382 4.18 -2.12 -18.66
C GLU A 382 5.64 -1.63 -18.65
N ASN A 383 5.93 -0.51 -17.97
CA ASN A 383 7.29 -0.02 -17.81
C ASN A 383 8.14 -0.98 -16.96
N ASP A 384 7.59 -1.53 -15.87
CA ASP A 384 8.28 -2.53 -15.05
C ASP A 384 8.65 -3.79 -15.86
N LEU A 385 7.69 -4.34 -16.61
CA LEU A 385 7.94 -5.47 -17.53
C LEU A 385 9.01 -5.17 -18.58
N ASN A 386 8.93 -4.00 -19.22
CA ASN A 386 9.91 -3.57 -20.20
C ASN A 386 11.31 -3.43 -19.58
N ARG A 387 11.40 -3.08 -18.29
CA ARG A 387 12.65 -2.99 -17.55
C ARG A 387 13.24 -4.36 -17.25
N LEU A 388 12.42 -5.34 -16.86
CA LEU A 388 12.87 -6.71 -16.61
C LEU A 388 13.44 -7.36 -17.88
N GLY A 389 12.81 -7.13 -19.04
CA GLY A 389 13.30 -7.63 -20.33
C GLY A 389 14.68 -7.12 -20.75
N ARG A 390 15.19 -6.03 -20.13
CA ARG A 390 16.51 -5.45 -20.40
C ARG A 390 17.63 -5.98 -19.48
N GLY A 391 17.39 -7.06 -18.73
CA GLY A 391 18.44 -7.80 -18.01
C GLY A 391 18.86 -7.19 -16.67
N ARG A 392 17.92 -6.68 -15.87
CA ARG A 392 18.23 -6.16 -14.53
C ARG A 392 18.72 -7.27 -13.59
N ARG A 393 19.59 -6.87 -12.64
CA ARG A 393 19.99 -7.72 -11.49
C ARG A 393 18.76 -8.01 -10.64
N LEU A 394 18.54 -9.29 -10.34
CA LEU A 394 17.40 -9.86 -9.62
C LEU A 394 17.06 -9.19 -8.27
N GLY A 395 17.99 -8.44 -7.65
CA GLY A 395 17.82 -7.87 -6.30
C GLY A 395 17.09 -6.52 -6.19
N ALA A 396 16.70 -5.87 -7.29
CA ALA A 396 16.05 -4.54 -7.26
C ALA A 396 14.82 -4.47 -8.18
N ALA A 397 14.08 -5.58 -8.27
CA ALA A 397 13.17 -5.88 -9.38
C ALA A 397 11.68 -5.89 -8.99
N TYR A 398 11.29 -5.34 -7.83
CA TYR A 398 9.88 -5.26 -7.43
C TYR A 398 9.29 -3.89 -7.77
N ASN A 399 7.98 -3.85 -8.04
CA ASN A 399 7.19 -2.62 -8.07
C ASN A 399 6.65 -2.28 -6.68
N GLU A 400 6.38 -1.00 -6.45
CA GLU A 400 5.89 -0.48 -5.18
C GLU A 400 4.57 0.28 -5.40
N LEU A 401 3.49 -0.26 -4.86
CA LEU A 401 2.17 0.35 -4.83
C LEU A 401 1.93 0.90 -3.43
N ILE A 402 1.52 2.15 -3.35
CA ILE A 402 1.21 2.81 -2.09
C ILE A 402 -0.28 2.77 -1.87
N LEU A 403 -0.73 1.94 -0.93
CA LEU A 403 -2.13 1.81 -0.55
C LEU A 403 -2.43 2.68 0.68
N SER A 404 -3.67 3.19 0.78
CA SER A 404 -4.11 3.90 1.96
C SER A 404 -4.29 2.95 3.14
N TRP A 405 -3.62 3.22 4.27
CA TRP A 405 -3.85 2.44 5.49
C TRP A 405 -5.29 2.60 5.98
N HIS A 406 -5.88 3.78 5.77
CA HIS A 406 -7.24 4.09 6.17
C HIS A 406 -8.27 3.17 5.49
N SER A 407 -8.13 2.91 4.18
CA SER A 407 -9.06 2.04 3.46
C SER A 407 -8.94 0.60 3.94
N LEU A 408 -7.71 0.11 4.11
CA LEU A 408 -7.45 -1.26 4.55
C LEU A 408 -8.01 -1.50 5.95
N VAL A 409 -7.78 -0.59 6.89
CA VAL A 409 -8.28 -0.75 8.28
C VAL A 409 -9.80 -0.61 8.36
N ARG A 410 -10.40 0.32 7.61
CA ARG A 410 -11.85 0.52 7.58
C ARG A 410 -12.60 -0.77 7.21
N ASP A 411 -12.04 -1.52 6.27
CA ASP A 411 -12.66 -2.72 5.69
C ASP A 411 -12.15 -4.03 6.33
N LEU A 412 -11.50 -3.99 7.50
CA LEU A 412 -11.12 -5.21 8.22
C LEU A 412 -12.35 -5.98 8.73
N PRO A 413 -12.32 -7.33 8.73
CA PRO A 413 -11.20 -8.18 8.28
C PRO A 413 -11.13 -8.40 6.76
N ASP A 414 -12.16 -8.00 6.01
CA ASP A 414 -12.35 -8.35 4.59
C ASP A 414 -11.29 -7.75 3.65
N SER A 415 -10.55 -6.74 4.09
CA SER A 415 -9.42 -6.16 3.36
C SER A 415 -8.19 -7.07 3.30
N ILE A 416 -8.11 -8.10 4.16
CA ILE A 416 -7.03 -9.08 4.20
C ILE A 416 -7.55 -10.42 3.69
N GLU A 417 -7.04 -10.88 2.55
CA GLU A 417 -7.45 -12.15 1.95
C GLU A 417 -6.73 -13.35 2.56
N ALA A 418 -5.47 -13.18 3.00
CA ALA A 418 -4.67 -14.23 3.63
C ALA A 418 -3.49 -13.65 4.43
N VAL A 419 -3.03 -14.41 5.42
CA VAL A 419 -1.69 -14.23 6.02
C VAL A 419 -0.73 -15.16 5.30
N VAL A 420 0.47 -14.68 4.96
CA VAL A 420 1.40 -15.41 4.09
C VAL A 420 2.82 -15.44 4.61
N PHE A 421 3.55 -16.46 4.18
CA PHE A 421 5.01 -16.52 4.24
C PHE A 421 5.54 -17.20 2.98
N SER A 422 6.79 -16.93 2.62
CA SER A 422 7.46 -17.55 1.48
C SER A 422 8.52 -18.55 1.92
N GLU A 423 9.23 -19.16 0.95
CA GLU A 423 10.38 -20.05 1.20
C GLU A 423 11.47 -19.42 2.09
N TRP A 424 11.56 -18.09 2.10
CA TRP A 424 12.51 -17.33 2.90
C TRP A 424 11.91 -16.85 4.23
N GLY A 425 10.61 -16.99 4.42
CA GLY A 425 9.85 -16.54 5.58
C GLY A 425 9.91 -17.50 6.77
N SER A 426 9.48 -17.02 7.94
CA SER A 426 9.34 -17.87 9.13
C SER A 426 7.89 -18.33 9.27
N GLU A 427 7.65 -19.62 9.06
CA GLU A 427 6.32 -20.23 9.27
C GLU A 427 5.83 -20.00 10.70
N ASP A 428 6.69 -20.11 11.72
CA ASP A 428 6.33 -19.87 13.11
C ASP A 428 5.83 -18.44 13.36
N LEU A 429 6.50 -17.43 12.79
CA LEU A 429 6.05 -16.04 12.85
C LEU A 429 4.72 -15.87 12.12
N ALA A 430 4.54 -16.52 10.96
CA ALA A 430 3.32 -16.46 10.17
C ALA A 430 2.13 -17.09 10.89
N ARG A 431 2.33 -18.26 11.52
CA ARG A 431 1.33 -18.91 12.38
C ARG A 431 0.95 -18.04 13.57
N ARG A 432 1.91 -17.35 14.19
CA ARG A 432 1.61 -16.39 15.27
C ARG A 432 0.77 -15.23 14.76
N ALA A 433 1.18 -14.57 13.68
CA ALA A 433 0.43 -13.46 13.09
C ALA A 433 -0.98 -13.87 12.67
N HIS A 434 -1.13 -15.02 12.00
CA HIS A 434 -2.42 -15.59 11.59
C HIS A 434 -3.32 -15.90 12.78
N ARG A 435 -2.80 -16.55 13.82
CA ARG A 435 -3.57 -16.82 15.05
C ARG A 435 -4.09 -15.53 15.67
N ARG A 436 -3.24 -14.50 15.78
CA ARG A 436 -3.67 -13.19 16.30
C ARG A 436 -4.73 -12.54 15.44
N PHE A 437 -4.62 -12.66 14.12
CA PHE A 437 -5.62 -12.14 13.20
C PHE A 437 -6.98 -12.83 13.40
N VAL A 438 -7.00 -14.16 13.48
CA VAL A 438 -8.23 -14.95 13.72
C VAL A 438 -8.79 -14.70 15.12
N GLU A 439 -7.94 -14.55 16.15
CA GLU A 439 -8.35 -14.17 17.51
C GLU A 439 -9.03 -12.78 17.52
N ALA A 440 -8.49 -11.81 16.78
CA ALA A 440 -9.05 -10.47 16.66
C ALA A 440 -10.33 -10.43 15.79
N PHE A 441 -10.42 -11.31 14.80
CA PHE A 441 -11.54 -11.39 13.85
C PHE A 441 -12.05 -12.83 13.69
N PRO A 442 -12.85 -13.35 14.65
CA PRO A 442 -13.28 -14.75 14.65
C PRO A 442 -14.14 -15.18 13.46
N TYR A 443 -14.71 -14.21 12.73
CA TYR A 443 -15.53 -14.45 11.53
C TYR A 443 -14.74 -14.37 10.23
N SER A 444 -13.46 -14.00 10.29
CA SER A 444 -12.63 -13.94 9.09
C SER A 444 -12.37 -15.34 8.53
N SER A 445 -12.44 -15.45 7.20
CA SER A 445 -12.07 -16.66 6.47
C SER A 445 -10.63 -16.62 5.93
N ALA A 446 -9.82 -15.63 6.32
CA ALA A 446 -8.45 -15.50 5.81
C ALA A 446 -7.57 -16.68 6.27
N PRO A 447 -7.06 -17.51 5.34
CA PRO A 447 -6.19 -18.62 5.71
C PRO A 447 -4.75 -18.16 5.95
N LEU A 448 -3.96 -19.07 6.51
CA LEU A 448 -2.50 -19.02 6.44
C LEU A 448 -2.06 -19.74 5.16
N LEU A 449 -1.31 -19.07 4.30
CA LEU A 449 -0.79 -19.66 3.06
C LEU A 449 0.74 -19.65 3.02
N PHE A 450 1.29 -20.71 2.45
CA PHE A 450 2.65 -20.73 1.93
C PHE A 450 2.65 -20.22 0.48
N MET A 451 3.48 -19.23 0.19
CA MET A 451 3.65 -18.61 -1.13
C MET A 451 4.94 -19.10 -1.80
N ASP A 452 4.80 -19.93 -2.82
CA ASP A 452 5.89 -20.52 -3.60
C ASP A 452 5.85 -20.01 -5.04
N LEU A 453 6.57 -18.93 -5.31
CA LEU A 453 6.60 -18.32 -6.65
C LEU A 453 7.39 -19.15 -7.67
N ALA A 454 8.15 -20.16 -7.23
CA ALA A 454 8.83 -21.09 -8.13
C ALA A 454 7.89 -22.21 -8.61
N ASN A 455 6.83 -22.51 -7.85
CA ASN A 455 5.82 -23.50 -8.19
C ASN A 455 4.62 -22.87 -8.91
N THR A 456 4.74 -22.72 -10.24
CA THR A 456 3.69 -22.11 -11.07
C THR A 456 2.40 -22.92 -11.16
N ASP A 457 2.40 -24.19 -10.75
CA ASP A 457 1.19 -25.02 -10.70
C ASP A 457 0.44 -24.84 -9.36
N LYS A 458 1.13 -24.36 -8.32
CA LYS A 458 0.57 -24.22 -6.98
C LYS A 458 1.23 -23.10 -6.17
N VAL A 459 1.12 -21.88 -6.69
CA VAL A 459 1.72 -20.68 -6.12
C VAL A 459 1.32 -20.44 -4.65
N PHE A 460 0.09 -20.78 -4.28
CA PHE A 460 -0.42 -20.64 -2.91
C PHE A 460 -0.88 -22.00 -2.38
N SER A 461 -0.43 -22.36 -1.18
CA SER A 461 -0.85 -23.59 -0.49
C SER A 461 -1.34 -23.28 0.91
N VAL A 462 -2.53 -23.77 1.27
CA VAL A 462 -3.06 -23.67 2.63
C VAL A 462 -2.17 -24.43 3.61
N VAL A 463 -1.89 -23.79 4.74
CA VAL A 463 -1.14 -24.37 5.85
C VAL A 463 -2.09 -24.57 7.02
N HIS A 464 -2.23 -25.83 7.45
CA HIS A 464 -3.12 -26.23 8.55
C HIS A 464 -2.44 -26.14 9.91
#